data_AF-A0AAW0LNL3-F1
#
_entry.id   AF-A0AAW0LNL3-F1
#
_cell.length_a   1.000
_cell.length_b   1.000
_cell.length_c   1.000
_cell.angle_alpha   90.00
_cell.angle_beta   90.00
_cell.angle_gamma   90.00
#
_symmetry.space_group_name_H-M   'P 1'
#
loop_
_entity.id
_entity.type
_entity.pdbx_description
1 polymer ?
#
loop_
_entity_poly.entity_id
_entity_poly.type
_entity_poly.pdbx_seq_one_letter_code
_entity_poly.pdbx_strand_id
1 'polypeptide(L)'
;MQELLYLYGFVIDNNPDDYLMVHYPMEAIQSVPFSDSKVQLLEAQKAELRCLLPRSLLDRGFFSECTAKIEGNDKCEDQVRSHSWSGQRKMPSYLNKLVFPDNFLTALRTIALQEDEIFQVSSMLEELVGSGGERQPSDTEVRAAVWEACGDSGALQLLVDLLQMKMVDLEENSGAENCDIELLKEVNTAESQEPQTPIKETDGLTQQKLRSKNRRSSIIYRRGQKQLTRLFLMEAEHALQLALSERN
;
A
#
# COMPACT_ATOMS: atom_id res chain seq x y z
N MET A 1 -0.69 13.34 6.12
CA MET A 1 -0.51 14.35 5.05
C MET A 1 -1.83 15.03 4.62
N GLN A 2 -2.91 14.28 4.40
CA GLN A 2 -4.25 14.86 4.21
C GLN A 2 -4.67 15.75 5.40
N GLU A 3 -4.25 15.38 6.61
CA GLU A 3 -4.45 16.16 7.84
C GLU A 3 -3.69 17.50 7.88
N LEU A 4 -2.47 17.61 7.32
CA LEU A 4 -1.70 18.87 7.36
C LEU A 4 -2.27 19.94 6.41
N LEU A 5 -2.73 19.53 5.22
CA LEU A 5 -3.42 20.43 4.30
C LEU A 5 -4.79 20.87 4.87
N TYR A 6 -5.50 19.96 5.55
CA TYR A 6 -6.83 20.21 6.10
C TYR A 6 -6.82 20.98 7.43
N LEU A 7 -5.82 20.78 8.29
CA LEU A 7 -5.74 21.41 9.63
C LEU A 7 -4.79 22.61 9.70
N TYR A 8 -3.71 22.65 8.91
CA TYR A 8 -2.62 23.63 9.10
C TYR A 8 -2.32 24.51 7.88
N GLY A 9 -2.86 24.22 6.70
CA GLY A 9 -2.76 25.10 5.52
C GLY A 9 -1.34 25.24 4.95
N PHE A 10 -0.43 24.32 5.28
CA PHE A 10 0.89 24.23 4.66
C PHE A 10 1.24 22.78 4.31
N VAL A 11 2.02 22.61 3.24
CA VAL A 11 2.57 21.32 2.80
C VAL A 11 4.09 21.46 2.76
N ILE A 12 4.78 20.51 3.37
CA ILE A 12 6.24 20.43 3.33
C ILE A 12 6.61 19.59 2.11
N ASP A 13 7.49 20.14 1.25
CA ASP A 13 8.05 19.39 0.13
C ASP A 13 8.96 18.27 0.65
N ASN A 14 8.78 17.04 0.15
CA ASN A 14 9.44 15.82 0.65
C ASN A 14 9.24 15.56 2.16
N ASN A 15 8.00 15.62 2.64
CA ASN A 15 7.71 15.34 4.04
C ASN A 15 7.99 13.85 4.38
N PRO A 16 8.83 13.56 5.40
CA PRO A 16 9.12 12.17 5.79
C PRO A 16 7.91 11.43 6.37
N ASP A 17 6.94 12.16 6.92
CA ASP A 17 5.71 11.60 7.51
C ASP A 17 4.58 11.40 6.47
N ASP A 18 4.94 11.45 5.20
CA ASP A 18 4.02 11.22 4.10
C ASP A 18 3.56 9.77 4.08
N TYR A 19 2.30 9.54 3.70
CA TYR A 19 1.75 8.20 3.56
C TYR A 19 0.84 8.11 2.34
N LEU A 20 0.73 6.89 1.83
CA LEU A 20 -0.18 6.51 0.76
C LEU A 20 -1.28 5.61 1.36
N MET A 21 -2.54 6.01 1.24
CA MET A 21 -3.66 5.13 1.60
C MET A 21 -4.01 4.22 0.42
N VAL A 22 -3.92 2.90 0.59
CA VAL A 22 -4.34 1.92 -0.42
C VAL A 22 -5.55 1.17 0.11
N HIS A 23 -6.52 0.92 -0.76
CA HIS A 23 -7.79 0.30 -0.38
C HIS A 23 -8.29 -0.61 -1.50
N TYR A 24 -8.76 -1.80 -1.13
CA TYR A 24 -9.52 -2.68 -2.01
C TYR A 24 -11.02 -2.42 -1.82
N PRO A 25 -11.76 -2.02 -2.87
CA PRO A 25 -13.20 -1.74 -2.77
C PRO A 25 -14.01 -2.98 -2.40
N MET A 26 -14.82 -2.88 -1.35
CA MET A 26 -15.73 -3.95 -0.90
C MET A 26 -16.72 -4.35 -2.02
N GLU A 27 -17.15 -3.37 -2.81
CA GLU A 27 -18.08 -3.58 -3.92
C GLU A 27 -17.46 -4.47 -5.01
N ALA A 28 -16.14 -4.42 -5.18
CA ALA A 28 -15.47 -5.27 -6.16
C ALA A 28 -15.46 -6.74 -5.72
N ILE A 29 -15.46 -7.05 -4.42
CA ILE A 29 -15.46 -8.44 -3.92
C ILE A 29 -16.69 -9.21 -4.40
N GLN A 30 -17.85 -8.54 -4.47
CA GLN A 30 -19.09 -9.17 -4.93
C GLN A 30 -19.03 -9.63 -6.40
N SER A 31 -18.15 -9.01 -7.20
CA SER A 31 -17.94 -9.36 -8.60
C SER A 31 -16.89 -10.46 -8.81
N VAL A 32 -16.15 -10.84 -7.76
CA VAL A 32 -15.10 -11.87 -7.83
C VAL A 32 -15.72 -13.27 -7.75
N PRO A 33 -15.20 -14.27 -8.49
CA PRO A 33 -15.61 -15.66 -8.33
C PRO A 33 -15.47 -16.16 -6.89
N PHE A 34 -16.42 -16.98 -6.44
CA PHE A 34 -16.48 -17.55 -5.09
C PHE A 34 -16.51 -16.47 -3.99
N SER A 35 -17.17 -15.34 -4.27
CA SER A 35 -17.28 -14.20 -3.36
C SER A 35 -17.79 -14.59 -1.97
N ASP A 36 -18.82 -15.43 -1.86
CA ASP A 36 -19.36 -15.89 -0.57
C ASP A 36 -18.29 -16.56 0.31
N SER A 37 -17.53 -17.52 -0.25
CA SER A 37 -16.46 -18.22 0.47
C SER A 37 -15.33 -17.26 0.86
N LYS A 38 -14.96 -16.34 -0.04
CA LYS A 38 -13.91 -15.33 0.22
C LYS A 38 -14.34 -14.37 1.33
N VAL A 39 -15.59 -13.92 1.32
CA VAL A 39 -16.15 -13.06 2.37
C VAL A 39 -16.13 -13.76 3.72
N GLN A 40 -16.53 -15.03 3.80
CA GLN A 40 -16.47 -15.80 5.04
C GLN A 40 -15.03 -15.92 5.59
N LEU A 41 -14.05 -16.19 4.71
CA LEU A 41 -12.64 -16.23 5.10
C LEU A 41 -12.11 -14.86 5.55
N LEU A 42 -12.52 -13.77 4.86
CA LEU A 42 -12.18 -12.39 5.23
C LEU A 42 -12.75 -12.01 6.61
N GLU A 43 -13.98 -12.41 6.90
CA GLU A 43 -14.62 -12.20 8.21
C GLU A 43 -13.93 -12.99 9.31
N ALA A 44 -13.62 -14.27 9.06
CA ALA A 44 -12.94 -15.13 10.02
C ALA A 44 -11.56 -14.59 10.43
N GLN A 45 -10.85 -13.94 9.50
CA GLN A 45 -9.53 -13.35 9.75
C GLN A 45 -9.56 -11.87 10.18
N LYS A 46 -10.75 -11.28 10.34
CA LYS A 46 -10.96 -9.85 10.63
C LYS A 46 -10.17 -8.95 9.66
N ALA A 47 -10.28 -9.25 8.37
CA ALA A 47 -9.46 -8.64 7.33
C ALA A 47 -9.63 -7.11 7.26
N GLU A 48 -8.50 -6.41 7.14
CA GLU A 48 -8.48 -4.97 6.83
C GLU A 48 -8.23 -4.78 5.34
N LEU A 49 -9.20 -4.19 4.63
CA LEU A 49 -9.10 -3.91 3.18
C LEU A 49 -8.56 -2.52 2.86
N ARG A 50 -8.01 -1.85 3.86
CA ARG A 50 -7.34 -0.57 3.70
C ARG A 50 -6.04 -0.61 4.49
N CYS A 51 -5.01 0.00 3.94
CA CYS A 51 -3.77 0.21 4.66
C CYS A 51 -3.21 1.61 4.40
N LEU A 52 -2.42 2.07 5.37
CA LEU A 52 -1.57 3.23 5.20
C LEU A 52 -0.16 2.73 4.94
N LEU A 53 0.48 3.30 3.92
CA LEU A 53 1.86 3.04 3.56
C LEU A 53 2.70 4.31 3.83
N PRO A 54 3.23 4.49 5.05
CA PRO A 54 4.17 5.56 5.35
C PRO A 54 5.41 5.48 4.46
N ARG A 55 5.91 6.64 4.03
CA ARG A 55 7.13 6.77 3.23
C ARG A 55 8.33 6.08 3.88
N SER A 56 8.42 6.14 5.21
CA SER A 56 9.48 5.47 5.98
C SER A 56 9.55 3.95 5.79
N LEU A 57 8.50 3.31 5.29
CA LEU A 57 8.55 1.89 4.91
C LEU A 57 9.53 1.63 3.75
N LEU A 58 9.73 2.62 2.86
CA LEU A 58 10.65 2.51 1.73
C LEU A 58 12.12 2.48 2.19
N ASP A 59 12.42 2.99 3.38
CA ASP A 59 13.79 3.01 3.92
C ASP A 59 14.33 1.60 4.22
N ARG A 60 13.44 0.60 4.32
CA ARG A 60 13.81 -0.81 4.52
C ARG A 60 13.50 -1.71 3.32
N GLY A 61 12.95 -1.14 2.24
CA GLY A 61 12.53 -1.86 1.04
C GLY A 61 13.68 -2.37 0.18
N PHE A 62 13.33 -2.86 -1.00
CA PHE A 62 14.29 -3.37 -1.98
C PHE A 62 15.19 -2.27 -2.54
N PHE A 63 14.65 -1.06 -2.70
CA PHE A 63 15.36 0.06 -3.33
C PHE A 63 15.98 1.05 -2.33
N SER A 64 16.10 0.67 -1.05
CA SER A 64 16.73 1.53 -0.03
C SER A 64 18.24 1.67 -0.26
N GLU A 65 18.70 2.93 -0.33
CA GLU A 65 20.12 3.30 -0.43
C GLU A 65 20.96 2.85 0.79
N CYS A 66 20.32 2.52 1.92
CA CYS A 66 20.99 2.14 3.17
C CYS A 66 21.50 0.68 3.21
N THR A 67 21.28 -0.10 2.15
CA THR A 67 21.66 -1.53 2.11
C THR A 67 23.17 -1.80 2.06
N ALA A 68 24.01 -0.78 1.85
CA ALA A 68 25.46 -0.96 1.79
C ALA A 68 26.17 -1.10 3.15
N LYS A 69 25.47 -1.00 4.30
CA LYS A 69 26.14 -0.93 5.63
C LYS A 69 25.64 -1.89 6.72
N ILE A 70 24.62 -2.71 6.46
CA ILE A 70 24.06 -3.65 7.47
C ILE A 70 24.31 -5.10 7.04
N GLU A 71 25.44 -5.38 6.40
CA GLU A 71 26.01 -6.73 6.38
C GLU A 71 27.04 -6.83 7.48
N GLY A 72 26.56 -6.90 8.72
CA GLY A 72 27.44 -6.96 9.87
C GLY A 72 26.70 -6.67 11.15
N ASN A 73 26.16 -7.72 11.74
CA ASN A 73 25.66 -7.74 13.12
C ASN A 73 24.23 -7.24 13.31
N ASP A 74 23.25 -8.05 12.88
CA ASP A 74 22.04 -8.17 13.69
C ASP A 74 21.62 -9.64 13.80
N LYS A 75 21.77 -10.16 15.01
CA LYS A 75 21.16 -11.42 15.41
C LYS A 75 19.66 -11.14 15.56
N CYS A 76 18.91 -11.24 14.48
CA CYS A 76 17.46 -11.36 14.58
C CYS A 76 17.14 -12.79 15.06
N GLU A 77 17.37 -13.02 16.35
CA GLU A 77 16.90 -14.20 17.07
C GLU A 77 15.37 -14.15 17.15
N ASP A 78 14.73 -15.17 16.55
CA ASP A 78 13.41 -15.70 16.86
C ASP A 78 12.19 -14.76 16.87
N GLN A 79 11.56 -14.57 15.69
CA GLN A 79 10.09 -14.69 15.60
C GLN A 79 9.49 -14.88 14.19
N VAL A 80 10.24 -15.37 13.20
CA VAL A 80 9.61 -15.85 11.96
C VAL A 80 9.05 -17.23 12.28
N ARG A 81 7.86 -17.27 12.87
CA ARG A 81 7.19 -18.53 13.16
C ARG A 81 6.94 -19.25 11.85
N SER A 82 7.77 -20.25 11.61
CA SER A 82 7.61 -21.25 10.56
C SER A 82 6.27 -21.94 10.78
N HIS A 83 5.24 -21.47 10.07
CA HIS A 83 3.93 -22.10 10.05
C HIS A 83 3.61 -22.52 8.62
N SER A 84 4.53 -23.27 8.00
CA SER A 84 4.10 -24.16 6.93
C SER A 84 3.38 -25.34 7.58
N TRP A 85 2.14 -25.56 7.18
CA TRP A 85 1.28 -26.60 7.75
C TRP A 85 1.73 -28.00 7.31
N SER A 86 2.13 -28.11 6.05
CA SER A 86 2.59 -29.35 5.44
C SER A 86 4.12 -29.47 5.41
N GLY A 87 4.84 -28.38 5.70
CA GLY A 87 6.28 -28.26 5.46
C GLY A 87 6.65 -28.17 3.97
N GLN A 88 5.67 -28.08 3.08
CA GLN A 88 5.89 -28.07 1.63
C GLN A 88 6.26 -26.68 1.12
N ARG A 89 5.64 -25.62 1.66
CA ARG A 89 5.97 -24.24 1.25
C ARG A 89 7.15 -23.70 2.05
N LYS A 90 8.25 -23.42 1.35
CA LYS A 90 9.40 -22.71 1.91
C LYS A 90 9.06 -21.23 2.10
N MET A 91 9.52 -20.67 3.21
CA MET A 91 9.41 -19.24 3.49
C MET A 91 10.11 -18.41 2.37
N PRO A 92 9.43 -17.45 1.73
CA PRO A 92 10.01 -16.63 0.69
C PRO A 92 11.18 -15.79 1.19
N SER A 93 12.23 -15.68 0.37
CA SER A 93 13.47 -15.01 0.78
C SER A 93 13.32 -13.50 0.93
N TYR A 94 12.33 -12.93 0.23
CA TYR A 94 12.06 -11.50 0.17
C TYR A 94 11.24 -10.94 1.32
N LEU A 95 10.71 -11.78 2.21
CA LEU A 95 9.79 -11.33 3.27
C LEU A 95 10.42 -10.30 4.21
N ASN A 96 11.72 -10.39 4.48
CA ASN A 96 12.43 -9.43 5.33
C ASN A 96 12.57 -8.03 4.69
N LYS A 97 12.36 -7.93 3.37
CA LYS A 97 12.43 -6.70 2.59
C LYS A 97 11.05 -6.18 2.18
N LEU A 98 10.00 -6.94 2.43
CA LEU A 98 8.65 -6.56 2.06
C LEU A 98 8.18 -5.34 2.86
N VAL A 99 7.82 -4.27 2.15
CA VAL A 99 7.42 -3.01 2.77
C VAL A 99 5.92 -2.95 3.10
N PHE A 100 5.13 -3.90 2.64
CA PHE A 100 3.68 -3.88 2.75
C PHE A 100 3.17 -4.54 4.04
N PRO A 101 2.12 -4.01 4.70
CA PRO A 101 1.57 -4.59 5.91
C PRO A 101 0.99 -6.00 5.70
N ASP A 102 1.36 -6.93 6.58
CA ASP A 102 0.94 -8.33 6.47
C ASP A 102 -0.58 -8.53 6.60
N ASN A 103 -1.26 -7.75 7.45
CA ASN A 103 -2.73 -7.81 7.57
C ASN A 103 -3.43 -7.50 6.24
N PHE A 104 -2.92 -6.51 5.50
CA PHE A 104 -3.47 -6.12 4.21
C PHE A 104 -3.14 -7.16 3.13
N LEU A 105 -1.89 -7.63 3.08
CA LEU A 105 -1.49 -8.69 2.15
C LEU A 105 -2.29 -9.97 2.39
N THR A 106 -2.51 -10.36 3.63
CA THR A 106 -3.33 -11.51 4.01
C THR A 106 -4.75 -11.38 3.47
N ALA A 107 -5.36 -10.20 3.56
CA ALA A 107 -6.67 -9.95 2.97
C ALA A 107 -6.63 -10.10 1.43
N LEU A 108 -5.60 -9.55 0.79
CA LEU A 108 -5.41 -9.70 -0.66
C LEU A 108 -5.16 -11.15 -1.08
N ARG A 109 -4.46 -11.96 -0.27
CA ARG A 109 -4.28 -13.41 -0.52
C ARG A 109 -5.62 -14.11 -0.59
N THR A 110 -6.51 -13.85 0.37
CA THR A 110 -7.87 -14.41 0.38
C THR A 110 -8.68 -13.98 -0.84
N ILE A 111 -8.58 -12.71 -1.25
CA ILE A 111 -9.28 -12.20 -2.44
C ILE A 111 -8.74 -12.86 -3.71
N ALA A 112 -7.42 -13.09 -3.78
CA ALA A 112 -6.74 -13.69 -4.93
C ALA A 112 -6.93 -15.20 -5.09
N LEU A 113 -7.49 -15.88 -4.08
CA LEU A 113 -7.66 -17.34 -4.11
C LEU A 113 -8.39 -17.81 -5.37
N GLN A 114 -7.82 -18.81 -6.01
CA GLN A 114 -8.45 -19.56 -7.09
C GLN A 114 -9.34 -20.68 -6.55
N GLU A 115 -10.17 -21.26 -7.41
CA GLU A 115 -11.13 -22.31 -7.03
C GLU A 115 -10.47 -23.48 -6.28
N ASP A 116 -9.39 -24.02 -6.84
CA ASP A 116 -8.62 -25.13 -6.26
C ASP A 116 -7.97 -24.75 -4.92
N GLU A 117 -7.47 -23.51 -4.81
CA GLU A 117 -6.89 -23.00 -3.57
C GLU A 117 -7.96 -22.83 -2.48
N ILE A 118 -9.19 -22.43 -2.82
CA ILE A 118 -10.32 -22.35 -1.87
C ILE A 118 -10.66 -23.75 -1.34
N PHE A 119 -10.71 -24.76 -2.22
CA PHE A 119 -10.93 -26.14 -1.83
C PHE A 119 -9.81 -26.65 -0.91
N GLN A 120 -8.55 -26.32 -1.23
CA GLN A 120 -7.41 -26.67 -0.39
C GLN A 120 -7.51 -26.04 1.01
N VAL A 121 -7.81 -24.74 1.10
CA VAL A 121 -8.03 -24.06 2.39
C VAL A 121 -9.15 -24.73 3.18
N SER A 122 -10.25 -25.06 2.53
CA SER A 122 -11.41 -25.72 3.17
C SER A 122 -11.02 -27.09 3.74
N SER A 123 -10.32 -27.91 2.94
CA SER A 123 -9.82 -29.22 3.38
C SER A 123 -8.88 -29.10 4.58
N MET A 124 -7.95 -28.14 4.56
CA MET A 124 -7.01 -27.92 5.66
C MET A 124 -7.72 -27.49 6.95
N LEU A 125 -8.72 -26.60 6.83
CA LEU A 125 -9.50 -26.15 8.00
C LEU A 125 -10.39 -27.26 8.56
N GLU A 126 -10.98 -28.11 7.71
CA GLU A 126 -11.75 -29.28 8.13
C GLU A 126 -10.89 -30.29 8.92
N GLU A 127 -9.65 -30.51 8.50
CA GLU A 127 -8.71 -31.39 9.21
C GLU A 127 -8.39 -30.89 10.64
N LEU A 128 -8.25 -29.58 10.84
CA LEU A 128 -7.96 -29.01 12.15
C LEU A 128 -9.15 -28.98 13.10
N VAL A 129 -10.33 -28.73 12.54
CA VAL A 129 -11.55 -28.48 13.31
C VAL A 129 -12.35 -29.79 13.55
N GLY A 130 -11.99 -30.86 12.85
CA GLY A 130 -12.70 -32.13 12.85
C GLY A 130 -13.86 -32.12 11.87
N SER A 131 -14.12 -33.27 11.23
CA SER A 131 -15.22 -33.44 10.27
C SER A 131 -16.57 -33.29 10.97
N GLY A 132 -17.12 -32.08 10.97
CA GLY A 132 -18.40 -31.78 11.64
C GLY A 132 -18.53 -30.39 12.26
N GLY A 133 -17.50 -29.55 12.22
CA GLY A 133 -17.57 -28.18 12.76
C GLY A 133 -17.63 -28.16 14.29
N GLU A 134 -16.93 -29.09 14.95
CA GLU A 134 -16.90 -29.19 16.42
C GLU A 134 -16.35 -27.93 17.09
N ARG A 135 -15.58 -27.13 16.35
CA ARG A 135 -15.00 -25.85 16.75
C ARG A 135 -15.05 -24.87 15.57
N GLN A 136 -14.83 -23.58 15.80
CA GLN A 136 -14.55 -22.62 14.72
C GLN A 136 -13.03 -22.42 14.58
N PRO A 137 -12.49 -22.37 13.34
CA PRO A 137 -11.07 -22.11 13.15
C PRO A 137 -10.73 -20.72 13.67
N SER A 138 -9.56 -20.59 14.27
CA SER A 138 -9.03 -19.31 14.73
C SER A 138 -8.50 -18.48 13.56
N ASP A 139 -8.44 -17.16 13.75
CA ASP A 139 -7.87 -16.21 12.78
C ASP A 139 -6.48 -16.67 12.28
N THR A 140 -5.58 -17.05 13.19
CA THR A 140 -4.23 -17.52 12.83
C THR A 140 -4.26 -18.81 12.01
N GLU A 141 -5.18 -19.73 12.30
CA GLU A 141 -5.34 -20.97 11.52
C GLU A 141 -5.82 -20.64 10.10
N VAL A 142 -6.82 -19.76 9.95
CA VAL A 142 -7.30 -19.32 8.64
C VAL A 142 -6.20 -18.66 7.82
N ARG A 143 -5.46 -17.70 8.40
CA ARG A 143 -4.36 -17.00 7.70
C ARG A 143 -3.29 -17.95 7.20
N ALA A 144 -2.91 -18.93 8.03
CA ALA A 144 -1.87 -19.87 7.68
C ALA A 144 -2.32 -20.87 6.62
N ALA A 145 -3.59 -21.34 6.65
CA ALA A 145 -4.15 -22.16 5.58
C ALA A 145 -4.20 -21.40 4.24
N VAL A 146 -4.64 -20.14 4.25
CA VAL A 146 -4.67 -19.26 3.06
C VAL A 146 -3.26 -19.10 2.48
N TRP A 147 -2.27 -18.78 3.33
CA TRP A 147 -0.89 -18.61 2.88
C TRP A 147 -0.27 -19.90 2.32
N GLU A 148 -0.53 -21.05 2.93
CA GLU A 148 -0.04 -22.33 2.42
C GLU A 148 -0.61 -22.63 1.03
N ALA A 149 -1.92 -22.39 0.83
CA ALA A 149 -2.59 -22.64 -0.44
C ALA A 149 -2.05 -21.75 -1.57
N CYS A 150 -2.10 -20.42 -1.42
CA CYS A 150 -1.82 -19.51 -2.55
C CYS A 150 -0.48 -18.76 -2.50
N GLY A 151 0.19 -18.70 -1.35
CA GLY A 151 1.40 -17.88 -1.17
C GLY A 151 1.12 -16.39 -1.40
N ASP A 152 2.06 -15.68 -2.04
CA ASP A 152 2.02 -14.22 -2.16
C ASP A 152 1.75 -13.69 -3.57
N SER A 153 1.97 -14.49 -4.62
CA SER A 153 1.99 -13.98 -6.00
C SER A 153 0.65 -13.35 -6.43
N GLY A 154 -0.48 -14.00 -6.13
CA GLY A 154 -1.80 -13.46 -6.42
C GLY A 154 -2.10 -12.17 -5.65
N ALA A 155 -1.73 -12.12 -4.37
CA ALA A 155 -1.90 -10.93 -3.54
C ALA A 155 -1.04 -9.75 -4.02
N LEU A 156 0.20 -10.02 -4.40
CA LEU A 156 1.13 -9.02 -4.93
C LEU A 156 0.68 -8.51 -6.30
N GLN A 157 0.11 -9.37 -7.15
CA GLN A 157 -0.51 -8.93 -8.40
C GLN A 157 -1.68 -7.96 -8.15
N LEU A 158 -2.60 -8.31 -7.24
CA LEU A 158 -3.69 -7.41 -6.86
C LEU A 158 -3.18 -6.08 -6.31
N LEU A 159 -2.11 -6.11 -5.51
CA LEU A 159 -1.49 -4.90 -4.97
C LEU A 159 -0.91 -4.00 -6.08
N VAL A 160 -0.23 -4.60 -7.06
CA VAL A 160 0.27 -3.89 -8.24
C VAL A 160 -0.89 -3.23 -8.99
N ASP A 161 -1.97 -3.99 -9.25
CA ASP A 161 -3.15 -3.48 -9.95
C ASP A 161 -3.81 -2.30 -9.19
N LEU A 162 -3.93 -2.40 -7.87
CA LEU A 162 -4.44 -1.32 -7.01
C LEU A 162 -3.57 -0.06 -7.06
N LEU A 163 -2.24 -0.21 -7.06
CA LEU A 163 -1.31 0.91 -7.12
C LEU A 163 -1.29 1.55 -8.52
N GLN A 164 -1.41 0.75 -9.57
CA GLN A 164 -1.55 1.23 -10.95
C GLN A 164 -2.86 1.99 -11.14
N MET A 165 -3.99 1.45 -10.68
CA MET A 165 -5.28 2.13 -10.70
C MET A 165 -5.19 3.47 -9.96
N LYS A 166 -4.59 3.48 -8.77
CA LYS A 166 -4.38 4.71 -8.01
C LYS A 166 -3.51 5.73 -8.76
N MET A 167 -2.47 5.29 -9.48
CA MET A 167 -1.66 6.16 -10.31
C MET A 167 -2.50 6.79 -11.43
N VAL A 168 -3.29 5.98 -12.13
CA VAL A 168 -4.20 6.44 -13.18
C VAL A 168 -5.16 7.50 -12.64
N ASP A 169 -5.80 7.25 -11.49
CA ASP A 169 -6.72 8.20 -10.85
C ASP A 169 -6.03 9.53 -10.49
N LEU A 170 -4.78 9.47 -10.02
CA LEU A 170 -3.99 10.67 -9.72
C LEU A 170 -3.66 11.47 -10.98
N GLU A 171 -3.47 10.81 -12.11
CA GLU A 171 -3.08 11.44 -13.39
C GLU A 171 -4.26 11.89 -14.26
N GLU A 172 -5.45 11.26 -14.11
CA GLU A 172 -6.63 11.41 -14.98
C GLU A 172 -7.01 12.86 -15.31
N ASN A 173 -6.81 13.78 -14.36
CA ASN A 173 -7.14 15.20 -14.52
C ASN A 173 -5.97 16.16 -14.25
N SER A 174 -4.78 15.62 -14.00
CA SER A 174 -3.63 16.43 -13.58
C SER A 174 -2.34 16.19 -14.37
N GLY A 175 -2.36 15.22 -15.28
CA GLY A 175 -1.19 14.82 -16.05
C GLY A 175 -0.13 14.11 -15.21
N ALA A 176 1.02 13.82 -15.82
CA ALA A 176 2.14 13.17 -15.15
C ALA A 176 2.78 14.05 -14.07
N GLU A 177 3.67 13.48 -13.26
CA GLU A 177 4.46 14.20 -12.24
C GLU A 177 5.17 15.44 -12.81
N ASN A 178 5.65 15.38 -14.05
CA ASN A 178 6.35 16.49 -14.72
C ASN A 178 5.46 17.72 -14.92
N CYS A 179 4.16 17.53 -15.16
CA CYS A 179 3.21 18.64 -15.29
C CYS A 179 3.12 19.43 -13.97
N ASP A 180 3.19 18.74 -12.82
CA ASP A 180 3.19 19.40 -11.51
C ASP A 180 4.46 20.22 -11.28
N ILE A 181 5.61 19.74 -11.77
CA ILE A 181 6.89 20.47 -11.68
C ILE A 181 6.83 21.76 -12.48
N GLU A 182 6.28 21.73 -13.69
CA GLU A 182 6.09 22.92 -14.53
C GLU A 182 5.12 23.92 -13.89
N LEU A 183 3.99 23.44 -13.38
CA LEU A 183 3.03 24.29 -12.67
C LEU A 183 3.64 24.97 -11.43
N LEU A 184 4.49 24.27 -10.68
CA LEU A 184 5.19 24.88 -9.54
C LEU A 184 6.17 25.97 -9.98
N LYS A 185 6.87 25.79 -11.12
CA LYS A 185 7.76 26.82 -11.67
C LYS A 185 6.97 28.09 -12.05
N GLU A 186 5.81 27.93 -12.68
CA GLU A 186 4.93 29.05 -13.05
C GLU A 186 4.37 29.81 -11.84
N VAL A 187 4.01 29.10 -10.76
CA VAL A 187 3.53 29.73 -9.53
C VAL A 187 4.66 30.51 -8.85
N ASN A 188 5.89 29.98 -8.83
CA ASN A 188 7.06 30.68 -8.28
C ASN A 188 7.40 31.97 -9.05
N THR A 189 7.28 31.96 -10.38
CA THR A 189 7.57 33.15 -11.21
C THR A 189 6.51 34.23 -11.05
N ALA A 190 5.23 33.85 -10.92
CA ALA A 190 4.13 34.78 -10.67
C ALA A 190 4.23 35.45 -9.29
N GLU A 191 4.61 34.70 -8.23
CA GLU A 191 4.82 35.25 -6.88
C GLU A 191 5.99 36.24 -6.81
N SER A 192 6.99 36.10 -7.70
CA SER A 192 8.16 36.99 -7.77
C SER A 192 7.89 38.31 -8.50
N GLN A 193 6.80 38.41 -9.26
CA GLN A 193 6.43 39.60 -10.06
C GLN A 193 5.38 40.49 -9.37
N GLU A 194 4.87 40.13 -8.19
CA GLU A 194 3.95 41.00 -7.43
C GLU A 194 4.68 42.27 -6.94
N PRO A 195 4.22 43.49 -7.30
CA PRO A 195 4.85 44.73 -6.85
C PRO A 195 4.81 44.86 -5.33
N GLN A 196 5.98 45.07 -4.72
CA GLN A 196 6.13 45.44 -3.31
C GLN A 196 5.72 46.90 -3.09
N THR A 197 4.45 47.25 -3.29
CA THR A 197 3.92 48.55 -2.82
C THR A 197 3.27 48.37 -1.46
N PRO A 198 3.59 49.21 -0.45
CA PRO A 198 2.98 49.14 0.88
C PRO A 198 1.57 49.72 0.80
N ILE A 199 0.62 48.93 0.31
CA ILE A 199 -0.79 49.31 0.23
C ILE A 199 -1.50 48.65 1.40
N LYS A 200 -2.22 49.47 2.17
CA LYS A 200 -3.05 49.08 3.32
C LYS A 200 -3.79 47.77 3.02
N GLU A 201 -3.68 46.82 3.93
CA GLU A 201 -4.30 45.50 3.85
C GLU A 201 -5.82 45.63 3.64
N THR A 202 -6.25 45.55 2.39
CA THR A 202 -7.65 45.32 2.01
C THR A 202 -7.88 43.81 1.97
N ASP A 203 -8.97 43.32 2.56
CA ASP A 203 -9.36 41.90 2.64
C ASP A 203 -9.17 41.09 1.34
N GLY A 204 -9.31 41.74 0.17
CA GLY A 204 -9.13 41.12 -1.15
C GLY A 204 -7.69 40.67 -1.46
N LEU A 205 -6.66 41.39 -1.01
CA LEU A 205 -5.25 41.03 -1.26
C LEU A 205 -4.82 39.83 -0.42
N THR A 206 -5.31 39.79 0.83
CA THR A 206 -5.11 38.67 1.76
C THR A 206 -5.75 37.39 1.20
N GLN A 207 -6.96 37.51 0.63
CA GLN A 207 -7.67 36.41 0.01
C GLN A 207 -6.98 35.89 -1.27
N GLN A 208 -6.38 36.77 -2.08
CA GLN A 208 -5.60 36.39 -3.26
C GLN A 208 -4.32 35.63 -2.90
N LYS A 209 -3.57 36.10 -1.88
CA LYS A 209 -2.38 35.40 -1.36
C LYS A 209 -2.71 34.03 -0.76
N LEU A 210 -3.82 33.93 -0.02
CA LEU A 210 -4.33 32.65 0.50
C LEU A 210 -4.68 31.68 -0.64
N ARG A 211 -5.32 32.16 -1.71
CA ARG A 211 -5.61 31.34 -2.91
C ARG A 211 -4.35 30.85 -3.61
N SER A 212 -3.30 31.69 -3.73
CA SER A 212 -2.00 31.28 -4.29
C SER A 212 -1.33 30.17 -3.46
N LYS A 213 -1.28 30.36 -2.13
CA LYS A 213 -0.70 29.39 -1.19
C LYS A 213 -1.44 28.05 -1.20
N ASN A 214 -2.77 28.08 -1.25
CA ASN A 214 -3.59 26.87 -1.33
C ASN A 214 -3.35 26.15 -2.67
N ARG A 215 -3.32 26.89 -3.79
CA ARG A 215 -3.00 26.33 -5.11
C ARG A 215 -1.64 25.63 -5.10
N ARG A 216 -0.61 26.31 -4.58
CA ARG A 216 0.75 25.76 -4.46
C ARG A 216 0.77 24.49 -3.60
N SER A 217 0.16 24.55 -2.42
CA SER A 217 0.11 23.43 -1.47
C SER A 217 -0.59 22.20 -2.07
N SER A 218 -1.68 22.40 -2.81
CA SER A 218 -2.37 21.32 -3.53
C SER A 218 -1.49 20.68 -4.61
N ILE A 219 -0.70 21.46 -5.34
CA ILE A 219 0.21 20.92 -6.37
C ILE A 219 1.33 20.11 -5.72
N ILE A 220 1.93 20.60 -4.62
CA ILE A 220 2.97 19.87 -3.88
C ILE A 220 2.41 18.54 -3.35
N TYR A 221 1.25 18.57 -2.69
CA TYR A 221 0.60 17.36 -2.17
C TYR A 221 0.33 16.33 -3.27
N ARG A 222 -0.27 16.77 -4.39
CA ARG A 222 -0.59 15.90 -5.53
C ARG A 222 0.67 15.26 -6.11
N ARG A 223 1.72 16.06 -6.33
CA ARG A 223 3.01 15.58 -6.82
C ARG A 223 3.60 14.53 -5.86
N GLY A 224 3.58 14.81 -4.55
CA GLY A 224 4.03 13.89 -3.52
C GLY A 224 3.28 12.56 -3.53
N GLN A 225 1.95 12.59 -3.70
CA GLN A 225 1.14 11.37 -3.83
C GLN A 225 1.52 10.55 -5.07
N LYS A 226 1.75 11.18 -6.23
CA LYS A 226 2.21 10.47 -7.44
C LYS A 226 3.59 9.84 -7.23
N GLN A 227 4.54 10.63 -6.72
CA GLN A 227 5.88 10.14 -6.44
C GLN A 227 5.87 8.96 -5.47
N LEU A 228 5.10 9.06 -4.38
CA LEU A 228 4.99 7.99 -3.39
C LEU A 228 4.32 6.73 -3.97
N THR A 229 3.26 6.90 -4.78
CA THR A 229 2.60 5.80 -5.50
C THR A 229 3.57 5.08 -6.42
N ARG A 230 4.40 5.82 -7.18
CA ARG A 230 5.43 5.26 -8.06
C ARG A 230 6.46 4.43 -7.29
N LEU A 231 6.93 4.93 -6.15
CA LEU A 231 7.91 4.21 -5.34
C LEU A 231 7.35 2.91 -4.77
N PHE A 232 6.14 2.93 -4.22
CA PHE A 232 5.49 1.69 -3.75
C PHE A 232 5.14 0.74 -4.90
N LEU A 233 4.80 1.26 -6.08
CA LEU A 233 4.56 0.43 -7.26
C LEU A 233 5.84 -0.34 -7.65
N MET A 234 7.01 0.33 -7.65
CA MET A 234 8.29 -0.35 -7.92
C MET A 234 8.58 -1.45 -6.89
N GLU A 235 8.34 -1.19 -5.60
CA GLU A 235 8.51 -2.20 -4.53
C GLU A 235 7.55 -3.39 -4.73
N ALA A 236 6.29 -3.14 -5.12
CA ALA A 236 5.30 -4.18 -5.37
C ALA A 236 5.63 -5.03 -6.59
N GLU A 237 6.03 -4.39 -7.70
CA GLU A 237 6.45 -5.08 -8.93
C GLU A 237 7.68 -5.95 -8.69
N HIS A 238 8.66 -5.46 -7.94
CA HIS A 238 9.85 -6.24 -7.59
C HIS A 238 9.51 -7.43 -6.67
N ALA A 239 8.69 -7.21 -5.64
CA ALA A 239 8.20 -8.29 -4.78
C ALA A 239 7.46 -9.36 -5.60
N LEU A 240 6.60 -8.95 -6.53
CA LEU A 240 5.87 -9.86 -7.41
C LEU A 240 6.82 -10.68 -8.29
N GLN A 241 7.85 -10.05 -8.87
CA GLN A 241 8.86 -10.77 -9.66
C GLN A 241 9.59 -11.83 -8.82
N LEU A 242 9.92 -11.51 -7.57
CA LEU A 242 10.53 -12.48 -6.64
C LEU A 242 9.54 -13.61 -6.29
N ALA A 243 8.29 -13.28 -5.98
CA ALA A 243 7.25 -14.26 -5.68
C ALA A 243 6.98 -15.23 -6.86
N LEU A 244 7.04 -14.73 -8.09
CA LEU A 244 6.88 -15.55 -9.30
C LEU A 244 8.12 -16.40 -9.59
N SER A 245 9.32 -15.91 -9.29
CA SER A 245 10.57 -16.65 -9.53
C SER A 245 10.88 -17.70 -8.46
N GLU A 246 10.45 -17.47 -7.22
CA GLU A 246 10.57 -18.41 -6.10
C GLU A 246 9.44 -19.45 -6.04
N ARG A 247 8.54 -19.48 -7.03
CA ARG A 247 7.42 -20.42 -7.08
C ARG A 247 7.95 -21.87 -7.20
N ASN A 248 8.05 -22.54 -6.05
CA ASN A 248 8.16 -24.00 -5.92
C ASN A 248 6.78 -24.62 -6.12
#